data_AF-A0A832GV43-F1
#
_entry.id   AF-A0A832GV43-F1
#
_cell.length_a   1.000
_cell.length_b   1.000
_cell.length_c   1.000
_cell.angle_alpha   90.00
_cell.angle_beta   90.00
_cell.angle_gamma   90.00
#
_symmetry.space_group_name_H-M   'P 1'
#
loop_
_entity.id
_entity.type
_entity.pdbx_description
1 polymer ?
#
loop_
_entity_poly.entity_id
_entity_poly.type
_entity_poly.pdbx_seq_one_letter_code
_entity_poly.pdbx_strand_id
1 'polypeptide(L)'
;YYFFADISRFSFIVISVLFFLSIPFRGFWCRYLCPYGAFLGIASLLSPNKIQRNISSCTDCGLCTKVCPSNIKVHKHKTVISDECTSCLSCVDVCPVKDTLNLNTVVIKKKFNKKYLATAIVGIFMIITGIGMVTGRWQNNITKEEYLYHQPLLKTYGHPTDTKGLQKLDEKKTESRK
;
A
#
# COMPACT_ATOMS: atom_id res chain seq x y z
N TYR A 1 10.57 25.39 -0.47
CA TYR A 1 11.39 25.09 0.73
C TYR A 1 10.79 25.65 2.01
N TYR A 2 10.06 26.78 1.98
CA TYR A 2 9.36 27.34 3.16
C TYR A 2 8.49 26.34 3.95
N PHE A 3 7.88 25.36 3.28
CA PHE A 3 7.07 24.32 3.97
C PHE A 3 7.89 23.45 4.96
N PHE A 4 9.18 23.21 4.68
CA PHE A 4 10.05 22.43 5.57
C PHE A 4 10.92 23.31 6.47
N ALA A 5 11.13 24.58 6.11
CA ALA A 5 11.90 25.54 6.90
C ALA A 5 11.06 26.14 8.06
N ASP A 6 9.79 26.43 7.81
CA ASP A 6 8.85 26.95 8.81
C ASP A 6 7.82 25.88 9.16
N ILE A 7 8.23 24.89 9.97
CA ILE A 7 7.28 23.87 10.42
C ILE A 7 6.23 24.53 11.32
N SER A 8 4.97 24.49 10.90
CA SER A 8 3.86 25.02 11.71
C SER A 8 3.85 24.34 13.08
N ARG A 9 3.58 25.11 14.15
CA ARG A 9 3.49 24.59 15.52
C ARG A 9 2.53 23.40 15.60
N PHE A 10 1.45 23.44 14.82
CA PHE A 10 0.50 22.34 14.71
C PHE A 10 1.14 21.06 14.15
N SER A 11 1.86 21.17 13.03
CA SER A 11 2.56 20.04 12.40
C SER A 11 3.60 19.43 13.34
N PHE A 12 4.35 20.26 14.06
CA PHE A 12 5.33 19.79 15.05
C PHE A 12 4.66 19.01 16.18
N ILE A 13 3.55 19.52 16.74
CA ILE A 13 2.79 18.83 17.79
C ILE A 13 2.28 17.48 17.30
N VAL A 14 1.66 17.44 16.11
CA VAL A 14 1.12 16.19 15.56
C VAL A 14 2.22 15.15 15.35
N ILE A 15 3.34 15.53 14.71
CA ILE A 15 4.46 14.60 14.46
C ILE A 15 5.04 14.10 15.78
N SER A 16 5.22 14.98 16.77
CA SER A 16 5.80 14.62 18.06
C SER A 16 4.88 13.65 18.82
N VAL A 17 3.57 13.90 18.86
CA VAL A 17 2.59 12.98 19.47
C VAL A 17 2.61 11.62 18.77
N LEU A 18 2.63 11.59 17.44
CA LEU A 18 2.70 10.34 16.68
C LEU A 18 3.99 9.56 16.93
N PHE A 19 5.12 10.26 17.06
CA PHE A 19 6.40 9.66 17.39
C PHE A 19 6.34 8.98 18.78
N PHE A 20 5.85 9.69 19.80
CA PHE A 20 5.74 9.13 21.14
C PHE A 20 4.72 7.98 21.22
N LEU A 21 3.61 8.03 20.49
CA LEU A 21 2.64 6.93 20.42
C LEU A 21 3.17 5.69 19.68
N SER A 22 4.11 5.86 18.75
CA SER A 22 4.70 4.76 17.96
C SER A 22 5.69 3.90 18.77
N ILE A 23 6.22 4.43 19.88
CA ILE A 23 7.16 3.71 20.76
C ILE A 23 6.48 2.52 21.47
N PRO A 24 5.35 2.67 22.18
CA PRO A 24 4.67 1.55 22.82
C PRO A 24 3.91 0.65 21.83
N PHE A 25 3.37 1.23 20.75
CA PHE A 25 2.58 0.51 19.76
C PHE A 25 3.28 0.56 18.40
N ARG A 26 3.98 -0.52 18.05
CA ARG A 26 4.63 -0.65 16.73
C ARG A 26 3.62 -0.37 15.61
N GLY A 27 3.81 0.74 14.90
CA GLY A 27 2.98 1.11 13.76
C GLY A 27 1.58 1.61 14.12
N PHE A 28 1.40 2.29 15.27
CA PHE A 28 0.11 2.85 15.70
C PHE A 28 -0.62 3.64 14.60
N TRP A 29 0.10 4.51 13.89
CA TRP A 29 -0.49 5.30 12.80
C TRP A 29 -1.05 4.40 11.69
N CYS A 30 -0.26 3.43 11.22
CA CYS A 30 -0.66 2.52 10.17
C CYS A 30 -1.84 1.63 10.57
N ARG A 31 -1.93 1.28 11.87
CA ARG A 31 -2.95 0.40 12.41
C ARG A 31 -4.29 1.08 12.69
N TYR A 32 -4.27 2.32 13.20
CA TYR A 32 -5.49 2.98 13.71
C TYR A 32 -5.88 4.26 12.97
N LEU A 33 -4.91 5.02 12.44
CA LEU A 33 -5.15 6.36 11.88
C LEU A 33 -5.07 6.39 10.36
N CYS A 34 -4.39 5.42 9.75
CA CYS A 34 -4.23 5.38 8.31
C CYS A 34 -5.49 4.87 7.61
N PRO A 35 -6.09 5.63 6.69
CA PRO A 35 -7.25 5.17 5.92
C PRO A 35 -6.92 3.91 5.12
N TYR A 36 -5.68 3.79 4.62
CA TYR A 36 -5.21 2.61 3.90
C TYR A 36 -5.12 1.37 4.82
N GLY A 37 -4.77 1.56 6.09
CA GLY A 37 -4.78 0.51 7.10
C GLY A 37 -6.18 -0.08 7.29
N ALA A 38 -7.21 0.77 7.38
CA ALA A 38 -8.60 0.32 7.46
C ALA A 38 -9.04 -0.47 6.22
N PHE A 39 -8.68 0.00 5.01
CA PHE A 39 -8.96 -0.74 3.77
C PHE A 39 -8.26 -2.09 3.74
N LEU A 40 -6.98 -2.16 4.13
CA LEU A 40 -6.23 -3.40 4.20
C LEU A 40 -6.79 -4.36 5.26
N GLY A 41 -7.25 -3.85 6.40
CA GLY A 41 -7.87 -4.65 7.44
C GLY A 41 -9.18 -5.28 6.99
N ILE A 42 -10.03 -4.50 6.30
CA ILE A 42 -11.27 -5.01 5.68
C ILE A 42 -10.94 -6.03 4.59
N ALA A 43 -9.97 -5.73 3.72
CA ALA A 43 -9.54 -6.65 2.66
C ALA A 43 -8.96 -7.95 3.25
N SER A 44 -8.20 -7.85 4.34
CA SER A 44 -7.68 -9.02 5.06
C SER A 44 -8.80 -9.84 5.66
N LEU A 45 -9.78 -9.21 6.30
CA LEU A 45 -10.93 -9.90 6.90
C LEU A 45 -11.78 -10.59 5.83
N LEU A 46 -12.04 -9.91 4.71
CA LEU A 46 -12.81 -10.41 3.57
C LEU A 46 -12.04 -11.44 2.72
N SER A 47 -10.71 -11.47 2.82
CA SER A 47 -9.88 -12.36 2.01
C SER A 47 -10.28 -13.83 2.20
N PRO A 48 -10.53 -14.58 1.11
CA PRO A 48 -10.88 -16.00 1.21
C PRO A 48 -9.70 -16.85 1.68
N ASN A 49 -8.46 -16.38 1.50
CA ASN A 49 -7.25 -17.07 1.90
C ASN A 49 -6.96 -16.78 3.38
N LYS A 50 -7.01 -17.82 4.23
CA LYS A 50 -6.64 -17.71 5.64
C LYS A 50 -5.62 -18.78 6.00
N ILE A 51 -4.77 -18.45 6.97
CA ILE A 51 -3.81 -19.40 7.53
C ILE A 51 -4.56 -20.34 8.47
N GLN A 52 -4.50 -21.63 8.18
CA GLN A 52 -5.07 -22.70 8.98
C GLN A 52 -3.96 -23.51 9.64
N ARG A 53 -4.11 -23.74 10.93
CA ARG A 53 -3.26 -24.60 11.75
C ARG A 53 -3.88 -25.97 11.86
N ASN A 54 -3.09 -27.01 11.60
CA ASN A 54 -3.41 -28.36 11.97
C ASN A 54 -3.05 -28.60 13.45
N ILE A 55 -4.04 -28.91 14.28
CA ILE A 55 -3.86 -29.10 15.72
C ILE A 55 -3.16 -30.43 16.01
N SER A 56 -3.35 -31.46 15.16
CA SER A 56 -2.75 -32.78 15.41
C SER A 56 -1.24 -32.82 15.19
N SER A 57 -0.71 -31.99 14.29
CA SER A 57 0.72 -31.94 13.97
C SER A 57 1.47 -30.84 14.75
N CYS A 58 0.76 -29.93 15.43
CA CYS A 58 1.40 -28.79 16.06
C CYS A 58 1.90 -29.09 17.47
N THR A 59 3.17 -28.74 17.72
CA THR A 59 3.86 -28.91 19.02
C THR A 59 3.74 -27.70 19.95
N ASP A 60 2.94 -26.70 19.59
CA ASP A 60 2.70 -25.47 20.37
C ASP A 60 3.95 -24.65 20.75
N CYS A 61 5.00 -24.72 19.94
CA CYS A 61 6.29 -24.04 20.17
C CYS A 61 6.25 -22.50 20.22
N GLY A 62 5.14 -21.86 19.82
CA GLY A 62 4.97 -20.38 19.87
C GLY A 62 5.79 -19.56 18.86
N LEU A 63 6.69 -20.17 18.08
CA LEU A 63 7.56 -19.48 17.12
C LEU A 63 6.78 -18.65 16.09
N CYS A 64 5.63 -19.17 15.63
CA CYS A 64 4.74 -18.48 14.69
C CYS A 64 4.21 -17.13 15.21
N THR A 65 4.06 -16.99 16.54
CA THR A 65 3.62 -15.73 17.18
C THR A 65 4.78 -14.75 17.33
N LYS A 66 5.98 -15.26 17.64
CA LYS A 66 7.18 -14.44 17.81
C LYS A 66 7.64 -13.77 16.50
N VAL A 67 7.49 -14.46 15.37
CA VAL A 67 7.85 -13.92 14.05
C VAL A 67 6.78 -13.00 13.46
N CYS A 68 5.55 -13.01 14.01
CA CYS A 68 4.45 -12.26 13.43
C CYS A 68 4.69 -10.74 13.58
N PRO A 69 4.78 -9.96 12.49
CA PRO A 69 4.99 -8.52 12.58
C PRO A 69 3.82 -7.81 13.28
N SER A 70 2.61 -8.35 13.13
CA SER A 70 1.39 -7.86 13.78
C SER A 70 1.19 -8.41 15.21
N ASN A 71 2.14 -9.20 15.72
CA ASN A 71 2.12 -9.84 17.04
C ASN A 71 0.81 -10.62 17.34
N ILE A 72 0.26 -11.27 16.31
CA ILE A 72 -0.97 -12.08 16.43
C ILE A 72 -0.61 -13.40 17.11
N LYS A 73 -1.43 -13.82 18.08
CA LYS A 73 -1.27 -15.11 18.79
C LYS A 73 -1.67 -16.31 17.92
N VAL A 74 -0.95 -16.53 16.82
CA VAL A 74 -1.22 -17.60 15.83
C VAL A 74 -1.28 -18.98 16.50
N HIS A 75 -0.47 -19.23 17.52
CA HIS A 75 -0.45 -20.51 18.26
C HIS A 75 -1.71 -20.75 19.12
N LYS A 76 -2.66 -19.82 19.23
CA LYS A 76 -3.91 -20.05 19.99
C LYS A 76 -5.12 -20.30 19.10
N HIS A 77 -5.03 -19.98 17.82
CA HIS A 77 -6.16 -20.03 16.90
C HIS A 77 -5.99 -21.14 15.88
N LYS A 78 -7.07 -21.89 15.61
CA LYS A 78 -7.09 -22.90 14.54
C LYS A 78 -7.05 -22.25 13.15
N THR A 79 -7.75 -21.13 12.99
CA THR A 79 -7.73 -20.31 11.78
C THR A 79 -7.42 -18.89 12.18
N VAL A 80 -6.42 -18.28 11.54
CA VAL A 80 -6.04 -16.88 11.82
C VAL A 80 -7.06 -15.97 11.13
N ILE A 81 -8.00 -15.44 11.91
CA ILE A 81 -8.97 -14.43 11.47
C ILE A 81 -8.68 -13.15 12.27
N SER A 82 -7.91 -12.26 11.68
CA SER A 82 -7.62 -10.93 12.22
C SER A 82 -7.50 -9.95 11.06
N ASP A 83 -8.06 -8.77 11.26
CA ASP A 83 -7.90 -7.56 10.48
C ASP A 83 -6.42 -7.16 10.29
N GLU A 84 -5.56 -7.47 11.25
CA GLU A 84 -4.13 -7.13 11.19
C GLU A 84 -3.28 -8.11 10.39
N CYS A 85 -3.85 -9.25 9.98
CA CYS A 85 -3.10 -10.30 9.30
C CYS A 85 -2.89 -9.92 7.83
N THR A 86 -1.67 -9.61 7.42
CA THR A 86 -1.39 -9.29 6.01
C THR A 86 -1.11 -10.51 5.13
N SER A 87 -1.31 -11.73 5.64
CA SER A 87 -0.99 -12.98 4.96
C SER A 87 0.46 -13.04 4.41
N CYS A 88 1.42 -12.49 5.16
CA CYS A 88 2.84 -12.44 4.78
C CYS A 88 3.60 -13.78 4.86
N LEU A 89 2.94 -14.85 5.31
CA LEU A 89 3.46 -16.22 5.38
C LEU A 89 4.66 -16.50 6.29
N SER A 90 5.23 -15.51 6.97
CA SER A 90 6.39 -15.72 7.85
C SER A 90 6.17 -16.77 8.94
N CYS A 91 4.92 -16.94 9.39
CA CYS A 91 4.57 -17.98 10.36
C CYS A 91 4.61 -19.41 9.81
N VAL A 92 4.40 -19.58 8.49
CA VAL A 92 4.52 -20.86 7.80
C VAL A 92 6.00 -21.20 7.61
N ASP A 93 6.81 -20.22 7.20
CA ASP A 93 8.23 -20.40 6.92
C ASP A 93 9.05 -20.78 8.16
N VAL A 94 8.73 -20.20 9.33
CA VAL A 94 9.44 -20.48 10.58
C VAL A 94 8.98 -21.78 11.26
N CYS A 95 7.92 -22.44 10.77
CA CYS A 95 7.35 -23.57 11.46
C CYS A 95 8.30 -24.79 11.40
N PRO A 96 8.70 -25.37 12.55
CA PRO A 96 9.62 -26.51 12.56
C PRO A 96 8.97 -27.81 12.04
N VAL A 97 7.63 -27.89 12.08
CA VAL A 97 6.88 -29.05 11.60
C VAL A 97 6.29 -28.73 10.24
N LYS A 98 6.69 -29.50 9.22
CA LYS A 98 6.16 -29.36 7.85
C LYS A 98 4.64 -29.51 7.82
N ASP A 99 3.99 -28.76 6.93
CA ASP A 99 2.54 -28.81 6.66
C ASP A 99 1.61 -28.57 7.86
N THR A 100 2.13 -28.00 8.96
CA THR A 100 1.32 -27.69 10.15
C THR A 100 0.53 -26.41 10.00
N LEU A 101 1.09 -25.42 9.31
CA LEU A 101 0.43 -24.14 8.99
C LEU A 101 0.35 -24.03 7.47
N ASN A 102 -0.86 -23.91 6.94
CA ASN A 102 -1.08 -23.81 5.51
C ASN A 102 -2.03 -22.65 5.19
N LEU A 103 -1.80 -21.96 4.07
CA LEU A 103 -2.80 -21.06 3.50
C LEU A 103 -3.89 -21.89 2.84
N ASN A 104 -5.11 -21.79 3.35
CA ASN A 104 -6.26 -22.46 2.79
C ASN A 104 -7.37 -21.45 2.47
N THR A 105 -8.09 -21.69 1.37
CA THR A 105 -9.27 -20.91 1.00
C THR A 105 -10.45 -21.35 1.86
N VAL A 106 -10.87 -20.50 2.81
CA VAL A 106 -11.96 -20.82 3.75
C VAL A 106 -13.34 -20.63 3.10
N VAL A 107 -13.48 -19.60 2.27
CA VAL A 107 -14.79 -19.14 1.77
C VAL A 107 -15.19 -19.80 0.44
N ILE A 108 -14.23 -20.00 -0.47
CA ILE A 108 -14.52 -20.51 -1.82
C ILE A 108 -14.12 -21.99 -1.90
N LYS A 109 -15.04 -22.88 -1.52
CA LYS A 109 -14.89 -24.33 -1.76
C LYS A 109 -15.08 -24.71 -3.24
N LYS A 110 -15.59 -23.80 -4.07
CA LYS A 110 -15.87 -24.05 -5.48
C LYS A 110 -14.60 -23.88 -6.29
N LYS A 111 -14.04 -24.98 -6.80
CA LYS A 111 -12.92 -24.96 -7.74
C LYS A 111 -13.40 -24.34 -9.06
N PHE A 112 -13.21 -23.04 -9.23
CA PHE A 112 -13.36 -22.42 -10.54
C PHE A 112 -12.23 -22.92 -11.45
N ASN A 113 -12.57 -23.26 -12.69
CA ASN A 113 -11.56 -23.67 -13.65
C ASN A 113 -10.67 -22.46 -13.98
N LYS A 114 -9.38 -22.59 -13.64
CA LYS A 114 -8.35 -21.55 -13.71
C LYS A 114 -8.31 -20.85 -15.09
N LYS A 115 -8.60 -21.60 -16.16
CA LYS A 115 -8.65 -21.07 -17.52
C LYS A 115 -9.72 -20.00 -17.69
N TYR A 116 -10.94 -20.24 -17.18
CA TYR A 116 -12.04 -19.29 -17.29
C TYR A 116 -11.80 -18.02 -16.48
N LEU A 117 -11.19 -18.14 -15.30
CA LEU A 117 -10.82 -16.97 -14.49
C LEU A 117 -9.79 -16.11 -15.21
N ALA A 118 -8.75 -16.72 -15.77
CA ALA A 118 -7.73 -16.02 -16.53
C ALA A 118 -8.33 -15.31 -17.77
N THR A 119 -9.18 -16.01 -18.53
CA THR A 119 -9.85 -15.41 -19.69
C THR A 119 -10.79 -14.28 -19.29
N ALA A 120 -11.46 -14.37 -18.14
CA ALA A 120 -12.34 -13.31 -17.65
C ALA A 120 -11.55 -12.05 -17.26
N ILE A 121 -10.41 -12.19 -16.56
CA ILE A 121 -9.56 -11.05 -16.18
C ILE A 121 -9.02 -10.34 -17.43
N VAL A 122 -8.48 -11.11 -18.38
CA VAL A 122 -7.97 -10.56 -19.66
C VAL A 122 -9.10 -9.92 -20.46
N GLY A 123 -10.26 -10.57 -20.53
CA GLY A 123 -11.45 -10.04 -21.20
C GLY A 123 -11.91 -8.72 -20.60
N ILE A 124 -12.03 -8.62 -19.27
CA ILE A 124 -12.40 -7.39 -18.57
C ILE A 124 -11.39 -6.29 -18.86
N PHE A 125 -10.09 -6.58 -18.77
CA PHE A 125 -9.04 -5.59 -19.07
C PHE A 125 -9.17 -5.07 -20.51
N MET A 126 -9.28 -5.98 -21.49
CA MET A 126 -9.42 -5.62 -22.90
C MET A 126 -10.70 -4.83 -23.17
N ILE A 127 -11.80 -5.15 -22.49
CA ILE A 127 -13.07 -4.41 -22.58
C ILE A 127 -12.89 -2.98 -22.04
N ILE A 128 -12.30 -2.81 -20.86
CA ILE A 128 -12.09 -1.49 -20.25
C ILE A 128 -11.18 -0.63 -21.12
N THR A 129 -10.05 -1.18 -21.58
CA THR A 129 -9.13 -0.46 -22.47
C THR A 129 -9.77 -0.16 -23.82
N GLY A 130 -10.53 -1.12 -24.37
CA GLY A 130 -11.25 -0.95 -25.63
C GLY A 130 -12.31 0.15 -25.55
N ILE A 131 -13.08 0.21 -24.47
CA ILE A 131 -14.02 1.30 -24.21
C ILE A 131 -13.29 2.64 -24.14
N GLY A 132 -12.14 2.70 -23.46
CA GLY A 132 -11.31 3.92 -23.41
C GLY A 132 -10.84 4.39 -24.80
N MET A 133 -10.43 3.45 -25.66
CA MET A 133 -10.02 3.75 -27.04
C MET A 133 -11.21 4.19 -27.91
N VAL A 134 -12.33 3.47 -27.87
CA VAL A 134 -13.53 3.76 -28.68
C VAL A 134 -14.18 5.08 -28.28
N THR A 135 -14.20 5.40 -26.99
CA THR A 135 -14.75 6.68 -26.50
C THR A 135 -13.85 7.88 -26.79
N GLY A 136 -12.67 7.67 -27.41
CA GLY A 136 -11.72 8.74 -27.73
C GLY A 136 -11.04 9.37 -26.50
N ARG A 137 -11.35 8.88 -25.29
CA ARG A 137 -10.78 9.37 -24.02
C ARG A 137 -9.39 8.83 -23.73
N TRP A 138 -8.89 7.92 -24.56
CA TRP A 138 -7.55 7.35 -24.43
C TRP A 138 -6.44 8.33 -24.81
N GLN A 139 -6.71 9.25 -25.75
CA GLN A 139 -5.72 10.25 -26.15
C GLN A 139 -5.88 11.52 -25.31
N ASN A 140 -4.75 12.11 -24.93
CA ASN A 140 -4.73 13.41 -24.27
C ASN A 140 -5.05 14.51 -25.31
N ASN A 141 -5.66 15.61 -24.89
CA ASN A 141 -6.10 16.70 -25.77
C ASN A 141 -4.94 17.62 -26.23
N ILE A 142 -3.69 17.13 -26.24
CA ILE A 142 -2.51 17.93 -26.56
C ILE A 142 -2.16 17.73 -28.03
N THR A 143 -2.15 18.82 -28.78
CA THR A 143 -1.80 18.80 -30.20
C THR A 143 -0.31 18.56 -30.42
N LYS A 144 0.07 18.03 -31.58
CA LYS A 144 1.48 17.74 -31.88
C LYS A 144 2.31 19.02 -31.92
N GLU A 145 1.74 20.13 -32.41
CA GLU A 145 2.41 21.43 -32.44
C GLU A 145 2.68 21.93 -31.02
N GLU A 146 1.71 21.81 -30.12
CA GLU A 146 1.82 22.21 -28.71
C GLU A 146 2.84 21.34 -27.96
N TYR A 147 2.84 20.03 -28.20
CA TYR A 147 3.85 19.12 -27.64
C TYR A 147 5.27 19.48 -28.10
N LEU A 148 5.47 19.74 -29.39
CA LEU A 148 6.77 20.13 -29.97
C LEU A 148 7.21 21.53 -29.52
N TYR A 149 6.27 22.43 -29.27
CA TYR A 149 6.54 23.76 -28.71
C TYR A 149 7.04 23.65 -27.26
N HIS A 150 6.41 22.80 -26.44
CA HIS A 150 6.76 22.65 -25.04
C HIS A 150 8.04 21.83 -24.81
N GLN A 151 8.39 20.89 -25.68
CA GLN A 151 9.56 20.02 -25.54
C GLN A 151 10.90 20.76 -25.30
N PRO A 152 11.29 21.80 -26.06
CA PRO A 152 12.49 22.58 -25.77
C PRO A 152 12.37 23.45 -24.51
N LEU A 153 11.15 23.82 -24.13
CA LEU A 153 10.82 24.67 -22.97
C LEU A 153 10.67 23.86 -21.66
N LEU A 154 10.77 22.54 -21.69
CA LEU A 154 10.66 21.66 -20.51
C LEU A 154 11.61 22.05 -19.37
N LYS A 155 12.84 22.50 -19.70
CA LYS A 155 13.80 22.99 -18.69
C LYS A 155 13.41 24.36 -18.10
N THR A 156 12.54 25.10 -18.79
CA THR A 156 12.07 26.44 -18.43
C THR A 156 10.77 26.40 -17.64
N TYR A 157 9.95 25.34 -17.77
CA TYR A 157 8.68 25.17 -17.06
C TYR A 157 8.80 24.97 -15.54
N GLY A 158 9.94 25.31 -14.95
CA GLY A 158 10.05 25.41 -13.51
C GLY A 158 9.76 24.08 -12.83
N HIS A 159 10.46 23.03 -13.23
CA HIS A 159 10.83 22.03 -12.25
C HIS A 159 12.19 22.46 -11.69
N PRO A 160 12.25 23.10 -10.51
CA PRO A 160 13.52 23.41 -9.89
C PRO A 160 14.19 22.10 -9.44
N THR A 161 15.00 21.52 -10.32
CA THR A 161 15.83 20.35 -9.99
C THR A 161 17.14 20.77 -9.31
N ASP A 162 17.46 22.08 -9.30
CA ASP A 162 18.69 22.64 -8.71
C ASP A 162 18.41 23.83 -7.78
N THR A 163 19.17 23.89 -6.69
CA THR A 163 19.17 24.90 -5.62
C THR A 163 19.40 26.33 -6.10
N LYS A 164 20.28 26.52 -7.09
CA LYS A 164 20.53 27.85 -7.69
C LYS A 164 19.34 28.39 -8.48
N GLY A 165 18.55 27.48 -9.08
CA GLY A 165 17.32 27.83 -9.79
C GLY A 165 16.20 28.29 -8.84
N LEU A 166 16.17 27.72 -7.62
CA LEU A 166 15.22 28.11 -6.57
C LEU A 166 15.50 29.52 -6.03
N GLN A 167 16.76 29.83 -5.71
CA GLN A 167 17.16 31.15 -5.20
C GLN A 167 16.73 32.30 -6.12
N LYS A 168 16.93 32.16 -7.44
CA LYS A 168 16.53 33.19 -8.42
C LYS A 168 15.01 33.37 -8.52
N LEU A 169 14.24 32.31 -8.29
CA LEU A 169 12.77 32.39 -8.28
C LEU A 169 12.26 33.04 -6.99
N ASP A 170 12.91 32.78 -5.85
CA ASP A 170 12.59 33.43 -4.58
C ASP A 170 12.94 34.91 -4.59
N GLU A 171 14.08 35.30 -5.18
CA GLU A 171 14.45 36.70 -5.38
C GLU A 171 13.40 37.43 -6.22
N LYS A 172 13.00 36.87 -7.38
CA LYS A 172 11.93 37.43 -8.22
C LYS A 172 10.59 37.56 -7.50
N LYS A 173 10.23 36.57 -6.66
CA LYS A 173 8.98 36.58 -5.90
C LYS A 173 8.99 37.57 -4.74
N THR A 174 10.16 37.89 -4.22
CA THR A 174 10.36 38.90 -3.16
C THR A 174 10.29 40.31 -3.75
N GLU A 175 10.78 40.49 -4.96
CA GLU A 175 10.71 41.75 -5.70
C GLU A 175 9.30 42.07 -6.22
N SER A 176 8.52 41.05 -6.63
CA SER A 176 7.12 41.25 -7.04
C SER A 176 6.14 41.49 -5.88
N ARG A 177 6.62 41.48 -4.63
CA ARG A 177 5.80 41.63 -3.41
C ARG A 177 6.09 42.96 -2.68
N LYS A 178 7.03 43.75 -3.19
CA LYS A 178 7.24 45.16 -2.84
C LYS A 178 6.51 46.04 -3.86
#